data_AF-A0A6A3MF35-F1
#
_entry.id   AF-A0A6A3MF35-F1
#
_cell.length_a   1.000
_cell.length_b   1.000
_cell.length_c   1.000
_cell.angle_alpha   90.00
_cell.angle_beta   90.00
_cell.angle_gamma   90.00
#
_symmetry.space_group_name_H-M   'P 1'
#
loop_
_entity.id
_entity.type
_entity.pdbx_description
1 polymer ?
#
loop_
_entity_poly.entity_id
_entity_poly.type
_entity_poly.pdbx_seq_one_letter_code
_entity_poly.pdbx_strand_id
1 'polypeptide(L)'
;MNSSSSAVVWRKERREYEDTIRNRANGETDDLVVSTKNTLDEGLLRQWCRLRWKLSIDGVTDATILAEVEKIISTVKNNSVPDIDQEMAENLRMDLDESDVHERVILYCKLCHEIIDDHGWRFLFYRR
;
A
#
# COMPACT_ATOMS: atom_id res chain seq x y z
N MET A 1 6.68 6.56 -9.36
CA MET A 1 5.44 7.09 -8.75
C MET A 1 5.12 8.42 -9.39
N ASN A 2 3.96 8.58 -10.04
CA ASN A 2 3.58 9.80 -10.78
C ASN A 2 2.07 10.17 -10.66
N SER A 3 1.28 9.34 -9.96
CA SER A 3 -0.17 9.45 -9.79
C SER A 3 -0.63 8.79 -8.47
N SER A 4 -1.86 9.07 -8.03
CA SER A 4 -2.42 8.48 -6.81
C SER A 4 -2.50 6.95 -6.82
N SER A 5 -2.93 6.35 -7.94
CA SER A 5 -2.94 4.88 -8.10
C SER A 5 -1.54 4.30 -8.07
N SER A 6 -0.55 4.99 -8.67
CA SER A 6 0.85 4.56 -8.59
C SER A 6 1.44 4.64 -7.17
N ALA A 7 0.85 5.46 -6.28
CA ALA A 7 1.30 5.57 -4.89
C ALA A 7 0.85 4.39 -4.02
N VAL A 8 -0.36 3.87 -4.27
CA VAL A 8 -0.87 2.66 -3.61
C VAL A 8 -0.03 1.45 -3.99
N VAL A 9 0.20 1.25 -5.31
CA VAL A 9 1.01 0.13 -5.83
C VAL A 9 2.43 0.19 -5.29
N TRP A 10 3.10 1.34 -5.42
CA TRP A 10 4.48 1.51 -4.93
C TRP A 10 4.59 1.24 -3.42
N ARG A 11 3.58 1.62 -2.62
CA ARG A 11 3.62 1.41 -1.18
C ARG A 11 3.49 -0.06 -0.79
N LYS A 12 2.72 -0.84 -1.56
CA LYS A 12 2.60 -2.29 -1.43
C LYS A 12 3.93 -2.98 -1.77
N GLU A 13 4.46 -2.72 -2.97
CA GLU A 13 5.75 -3.26 -3.43
C GLU A 13 6.89 -2.95 -2.46
N ARG A 14 6.93 -1.72 -1.92
CA ARG A 14 7.95 -1.33 -0.97
C ARG A 14 7.85 -2.10 0.36
N ARG A 15 6.64 -2.42 0.82
CA ARG A 15 6.43 -3.20 2.05
C ARG A 15 6.91 -4.64 1.86
N GLU A 16 6.59 -5.24 0.72
CA GLU A 16 7.06 -6.59 0.36
C GLU A 16 8.58 -6.65 0.23
N TYR A 17 9.20 -5.61 -0.33
CA TYR A 17 10.65 -5.46 -0.37
C TYR A 17 11.26 -5.36 1.04
N GLU A 18 10.74 -4.45 1.89
CA GLU A 18 11.21 -4.26 3.26
C GLU A 18 11.10 -5.55 4.08
N ASP A 19 10.00 -6.31 3.94
CA ASP A 19 9.80 -7.60 4.60
C ASP A 19 10.73 -8.69 4.06
N THR A 20 10.99 -8.71 2.76
CA THR A 20 11.97 -9.64 2.15
C THR A 20 13.38 -9.39 2.67
N ILE A 21 13.79 -8.13 2.81
CA ILE A 21 15.10 -7.77 3.38
C ILE A 21 15.14 -8.15 4.85
N ARG A 22 14.08 -7.84 5.62
CA ARG A 22 13.97 -8.20 7.04
C ARG A 22 14.08 -9.70 7.28
N ASN A 23 13.42 -10.51 6.46
CA ASN A 23 13.46 -11.97 6.57
C ASN A 23 14.81 -12.58 6.19
N ARG A 24 15.64 -11.86 5.41
CA ARG A 24 16.98 -12.31 5.00
C ARG A 24 18.09 -11.82 5.92
N ALA A 25 17.87 -10.73 6.64
CA ALA A 25 18.85 -10.16 7.55
C ALA A 25 18.68 -10.74 8.96
N ASN A 26 19.75 -11.30 9.52
CA ASN A 26 19.78 -11.86 10.88
C ASN A 26 19.81 -10.76 11.98
N GLY A 27 19.01 -9.71 11.84
CA GLY A 27 18.81 -8.67 12.86
C GLY A 27 19.32 -7.26 12.54
N GLU A 28 20.16 -7.07 11.51
CA GLU A 28 20.66 -5.74 11.12
C GLU A 28 20.19 -5.40 9.71
N THR A 29 19.14 -4.57 9.61
CA THR A 29 18.41 -4.30 8.35
C THR A 29 18.56 -2.88 7.83
N ASP A 30 18.94 -1.92 8.68
CA ASP A 30 18.83 -0.48 8.36
C ASP A 30 19.75 -0.08 7.20
N ASP A 31 20.94 -0.67 7.12
CA ASP A 31 21.90 -0.40 6.03
C ASP A 31 21.58 -1.15 4.72
N LEU A 32 20.64 -2.12 4.74
CA LEU A 32 20.30 -2.95 3.58
C LEU A 32 19.08 -2.44 2.81
N VAL A 33 18.26 -1.60 3.43
CA VAL A 33 17.05 -1.04 2.82
C VAL A 33 17.40 0.17 1.98
N VAL A 34 17.09 0.12 0.68
CA VAL A 34 17.31 1.28 -0.21
C VAL A 34 16.48 2.47 0.27
N SER A 35 17.14 3.63 0.41
CA SER A 35 16.49 4.89 0.80
C SER A 35 15.29 5.21 -0.09
N THR A 36 14.20 5.60 0.55
CA THR A 36 12.93 5.98 -0.09
C THR A 36 13.13 7.13 -1.07
N LYS A 37 13.94 8.12 -0.68
CA LYS A 37 14.30 9.27 -1.51
C LYS A 37 14.92 8.86 -2.85
N ASN A 38 15.72 7.80 -2.86
CA ASN A 38 16.38 7.31 -4.08
C ASN A 38 15.45 6.49 -4.99
N THR A 39 14.27 6.11 -4.51
CA THR A 39 13.27 5.37 -5.30
C THR A 39 12.22 6.28 -5.95
N LEU A 40 12.22 7.57 -5.62
CA LEU A 40 11.30 8.55 -6.19
C LEU A 40 11.81 9.11 -7.52
N ASP A 41 10.87 9.45 -8.40
CA ASP A 41 11.18 10.29 -9.56
C ASP A 41 11.72 11.64 -9.08
N GLU A 42 12.89 12.03 -9.58
CA GLU A 42 13.60 13.23 -9.15
C GLU A 42 12.81 14.52 -9.49
N GLY A 43 12.06 14.49 -10.60
CA GLY A 43 11.15 15.57 -10.99
C GLY A 43 10.00 15.74 -10.00
N LEU A 44 9.36 14.63 -9.61
CA LEU A 44 8.29 14.60 -8.62
C LEU A 44 8.80 15.07 -7.24
N LEU A 45 9.94 14.56 -6.80
CA LEU A 45 10.55 14.95 -5.53
C LEU A 45 10.83 16.46 -5.49
N ARG A 46 11.36 17.03 -6.59
CA ARG A 46 11.54 18.48 -6.74
C ARG A 46 10.24 19.26 -6.59
N GLN A 47 9.15 18.79 -7.19
CA GLN A 47 7.85 19.46 -7.07
C GLN A 47 7.27 19.36 -5.66
N TRP A 48 7.39 18.22 -4.98
CA TRP A 48 6.95 18.07 -3.59
C TRP A 48 7.72 18.97 -2.63
N CYS A 49 9.05 19.02 -2.78
CA CYS A 49 9.90 19.95 -2.02
C CYS A 49 9.45 21.40 -2.20
N ARG A 50 9.26 21.83 -3.46
CA ARG A 50 8.93 23.22 -3.81
C ARG A 50 7.51 23.61 -3.40
N LEU A 51 6.52 22.77 -3.69
CA LEU A 51 5.10 23.14 -3.64
C LEU A 51 4.41 22.70 -2.35
N ARG A 52 4.84 21.60 -1.73
CA ARG A 52 4.18 21.04 -0.54
C ARG A 52 4.95 21.35 0.73
N TRP A 53 6.18 20.89 0.83
CA TRP A 53 6.93 20.92 2.08
C TRP A 53 7.67 22.24 2.31
N LYS A 54 7.98 22.98 1.23
CA LYS A 54 8.82 24.19 1.26
C LYS A 54 10.19 23.92 1.90
N LEU A 55 10.75 22.74 1.60
CA LEU A 55 12.06 22.29 2.05
C LEU A 55 13.02 22.18 0.86
N SER A 56 14.33 22.24 1.12
CA SER A 56 15.32 21.83 0.15
C SER A 56 15.31 20.31 -0.02
N ILE A 57 15.80 19.81 -1.16
CA ILE A 57 15.91 18.36 -1.39
C ILE A 57 16.74 17.72 -0.27
N ASP A 58 17.82 18.35 0.17
CA ASP A 58 18.69 17.83 1.24
C ASP A 58 17.98 17.72 2.60
N GLY A 59 17.04 18.63 2.88
CA GLY A 59 16.24 18.62 4.11
C GLY A 59 15.13 17.57 4.12
N VAL A 60 14.87 16.88 3.01
CA VAL A 60 13.85 15.81 2.95
C VAL A 60 14.44 14.48 3.40
N THR A 61 13.75 13.89 4.39
CA THR A 61 14.02 12.55 4.91
C THR A 61 13.05 11.52 4.33
N ASP A 62 13.44 10.25 4.38
CA ASP A 62 12.57 9.13 3.97
C ASP A 62 11.26 9.10 4.75
N ALA A 63 11.30 9.42 6.04
CA ALA A 63 10.10 9.54 6.88
C ALA A 63 9.13 10.62 6.36
N THR A 64 9.66 11.74 5.86
CA THR A 64 8.83 12.83 5.28
C THR A 64 8.11 12.35 4.03
N ILE A 65 8.83 11.61 3.18
CA ILE A 65 8.28 11.02 1.95
C ILE A 65 7.20 10.00 2.28
N LEU A 66 7.49 9.06 3.18
CA LEU A 66 6.55 8.01 3.60
C LEU A 66 5.28 8.62 4.18
N ALA A 67 5.39 9.62 5.05
CA ALA A 67 4.23 10.30 5.64
C ALA A 67 3.32 10.95 4.58
N GLU A 68 3.91 11.56 3.54
CA GLU A 68 3.13 12.17 2.46
C GLU A 68 2.48 11.11 1.57
N VAL A 69 3.16 10.00 1.30
CA VAL A 69 2.56 8.86 0.57
C VAL A 69 1.36 8.29 1.32
N GLU A 70 1.50 8.05 2.62
CA GLU A 70 0.39 7.58 3.46
C GLU A 70 -0.76 8.59 3.48
N LYS A 71 -0.46 9.89 3.51
CA LYS A 71 -1.47 10.95 3.41
C LYS A 71 -2.19 10.93 2.07
N ILE A 72 -1.49 10.74 0.95
CA ILE A 72 -2.09 10.62 -0.39
C ILE A 72 -2.99 9.38 -0.44
N ILE A 73 -2.51 8.23 0.04
CA ILE A 73 -3.28 6.99 0.09
C ILE A 73 -4.52 7.16 0.96
N SER A 74 -4.39 7.74 2.15
CA SER A 74 -5.53 8.00 3.04
C SER A 74 -6.53 8.96 2.42
N THR A 75 -6.06 10.01 1.73
CA THR A 75 -6.93 10.95 1.03
C THR A 75 -7.69 10.27 -0.11
N VAL A 76 -7.03 9.39 -0.85
CA VAL A 76 -7.67 8.58 -1.90
C VAL A 76 -8.72 7.66 -1.28
N LYS A 77 -8.35 6.90 -0.25
CA LYS A 77 -9.25 5.97 0.47
C LYS A 77 -10.43 6.65 1.17
N ASN A 78 -10.29 7.92 1.55
CA ASN A 78 -11.37 8.69 2.18
C ASN A 78 -12.24 9.44 1.16
N ASN A 79 -11.69 9.81 -0.01
CA ASN A 79 -12.44 10.55 -1.05
C ASN A 79 -13.11 9.63 -2.07
N SER A 80 -12.59 8.43 -2.29
CA SER A 80 -13.39 7.33 -2.79
C SER A 80 -13.96 6.62 -1.56
N VAL A 81 -15.26 6.71 -1.32
CA VAL A 81 -15.94 5.49 -0.90
C VAL A 81 -16.05 4.71 -2.19
N PRO A 82 -15.10 3.81 -2.53
CA PRO A 82 -15.33 2.91 -3.64
C PRO A 82 -16.66 2.22 -3.37
N ASP A 83 -17.44 2.05 -4.41
CA ASP A 83 -18.65 1.26 -4.32
C ASP A 83 -18.23 -0.14 -3.86
N ILE A 84 -18.40 -0.41 -2.56
CA ILE A 84 -17.93 -1.62 -1.90
C ILE A 84 -18.56 -2.83 -2.58
N ASP A 85 -19.82 -2.67 -3.02
CA ASP A 85 -20.54 -3.70 -3.75
C ASP A 85 -19.89 -3.94 -5.12
N GLN A 86 -19.48 -2.88 -5.82
CA GLN A 86 -18.74 -3.01 -7.09
C GLN A 86 -17.37 -3.68 -6.90
N GLU A 87 -16.56 -3.25 -5.93
CA GLU A 87 -15.22 -3.79 -5.70
C GLU A 87 -15.28 -5.28 -5.34
N MET A 88 -16.22 -5.65 -4.46
CA MET A 88 -16.44 -7.04 -4.08
C MET A 88 -16.94 -7.86 -5.28
N ALA A 89 -17.86 -7.32 -6.09
CA ALA A 89 -18.34 -8.02 -7.28
C ALA A 89 -17.23 -8.27 -8.33
N GLU A 90 -16.29 -7.33 -8.46
CA GLU A 90 -15.18 -7.45 -9.42
C GLU A 90 -14.10 -8.43 -8.94
N ASN A 91 -13.68 -8.32 -7.67
CA ASN A 91 -12.47 -8.96 -7.15
C ASN A 91 -12.71 -10.17 -6.26
N LEU A 92 -13.85 -10.27 -5.57
CA LEU A 92 -14.13 -11.39 -4.67
C LEU A 92 -14.75 -12.56 -5.44
N ARG A 93 -13.90 -13.35 -6.10
CA ARG A 93 -14.31 -14.53 -6.87
C ARG A 93 -13.84 -15.82 -6.21
N MET A 94 -14.76 -16.78 -6.13
CA MET A 94 -14.44 -18.13 -5.67
C MET A 94 -13.73 -18.89 -6.79
N ASP A 95 -12.61 -19.52 -6.46
CA ASP A 95 -11.91 -20.40 -7.38
C ASP A 95 -12.69 -21.72 -7.53
N LEU A 96 -13.32 -21.92 -8.68
CA LEU A 96 -14.12 -23.12 -8.95
C LEU A 96 -13.27 -24.30 -9.44
N ASP A 97 -11.99 -24.08 -9.76
CA ASP A 97 -11.07 -25.13 -10.17
C ASP A 97 -10.51 -25.89 -8.94
N GLU A 98 -10.57 -25.30 -7.75
CA GLU A 98 -10.32 -26.01 -6.49
C GLU A 98 -11.41 -27.05 -6.21
N SER A 99 -10.98 -28.30 -6.16
CA SER A 99 -11.82 -29.49 -6.02
C SER A 99 -12.29 -29.73 -4.58
N ASP A 100 -11.48 -29.34 -3.59
CA ASP A 100 -11.84 -29.42 -2.19
C ASP A 100 -12.77 -28.25 -1.82
N VAL A 101 -14.02 -28.58 -1.53
CA VAL A 101 -15.04 -27.60 -1.16
C VAL A 101 -14.66 -26.81 0.09
N HIS A 102 -14.03 -27.47 1.08
CA HIS A 102 -13.61 -26.80 2.31
C HIS A 102 -12.48 -25.81 2.02
N GLU A 103 -11.47 -26.25 1.29
CA GLU A 103 -10.34 -25.38 0.92
C GLU A 103 -10.81 -24.18 0.10
N ARG A 104 -11.70 -24.40 -0.86
CA ARG A 104 -12.29 -23.34 -1.69
C ARG A 104 -13.01 -22.28 -0.87
N VAL A 105 -13.79 -22.68 0.13
CA VAL A 105 -14.47 -21.73 1.03
C VAL A 105 -13.47 -20.98 1.91
N ILE A 106 -12.44 -21.66 2.42
CA ILE A 106 -11.37 -21.04 3.22
C ILE A 106 -10.65 -19.97 2.40
N LEU A 107 -10.23 -20.30 1.17
CA LEU A 107 -9.55 -19.38 0.27
C LEU A 107 -10.43 -18.18 -0.12
N TYR A 108 -11.72 -18.39 -0.34
CA TYR A 108 -12.67 -17.31 -0.60
C TYR A 108 -12.81 -16.35 0.60
N CYS A 109 -12.94 -16.89 1.82
CA CYS A 109 -12.99 -16.07 3.04
C CYS A 109 -11.68 -15.31 3.28
N LYS A 110 -10.53 -15.94 3.01
CA LYS A 110 -9.22 -15.32 3.10
C LYS A 110 -9.10 -14.15 2.11
N LEU A 111 -9.50 -14.34 0.86
CA LEU A 111 -9.49 -13.28 -0.18
C LEU A 111 -10.37 -12.09 0.23
N CYS A 112 -11.55 -12.34 0.79
CA CYS A 112 -12.42 -11.27 1.31
C CYS A 112 -11.71 -10.42 2.37
N HIS A 113 -11.04 -11.06 3.34
CA HIS A 113 -10.28 -10.34 4.36
C HIS A 113 -9.10 -9.56 3.78
N GLU A 114 -8.39 -10.12 2.80
CA GLU A 114 -7.30 -9.42 2.11
C GLU A 114 -7.81 -8.16 1.38
N ILE A 115 -8.96 -8.24 0.69
CA ILE A 115 -9.58 -7.07 0.03
C ILE A 115 -9.94 -6.00 1.05
N ILE A 116 -10.57 -6.38 2.17
CA ILE A 116 -10.95 -5.45 3.26
C ILE A 116 -9.71 -4.78 3.87
N ASP A 117 -8.63 -5.53 4.06
CA ASP A 117 -7.38 -5.05 4.65
C ASP A 117 -6.63 -4.12 3.71
N ASP A 118 -6.49 -4.48 2.44
CA ASP A 118 -5.82 -3.69 1.40
C ASP A 118 -6.50 -2.32 1.25
N HIS A 119 -7.83 -2.29 1.35
CA HIS A 119 -8.59 -1.05 1.28
C HIS A 119 -8.73 -0.32 2.63
N GLY A 120 -8.39 -0.95 3.74
CA GLY A 120 -8.51 -0.35 5.09
C GLY A 120 -9.96 -0.24 5.56
N TRP A 121 -10.88 -1.07 5.06
CA TRP A 121 -12.31 -1.03 5.37
C TRP A 121 -12.70 -1.71 6.67
N ARG A 122 -11.73 -2.16 7.49
CA ARG A 122 -12.02 -2.81 8.77
C ARG A 122 -13.04 -2.06 9.63
N PHE A 123 -12.99 -0.73 9.63
CA PHE A 123 -13.92 0.08 10.42
C PHE A 123 -15.40 -0.03 9.99
N LEU A 124 -15.67 -0.46 8.74
CA LEU A 124 -17.03 -0.66 8.21
C LEU A 124 -17.61 -2.00 8.65
N PHE A 125 -16.79 -3.05 8.71
CA PHE A 125 -17.24 -4.42 8.97
C PHE A 125 -17.09 -4.87 10.43
N TYR A 126 -16.30 -4.15 11.24
CA TYR A 126 -16.01 -4.54 12.62
C TYR A 126 -16.55 -3.57 13.69
N ARG A 127 -17.45 -2.63 13.36
CA ARG A 127 -18.19 -1.87 14.39
C ARG A 127 -19.31 -2.72 14.98
N ARG A 128 -19.20 -3.02 16.28
CA ARG A 128 -20.32 -3.40 17.14
C ARG A 128 -21.17 -2.19 17.52
#